data_AF-A0A7S7NPI4-F1
#
_entry.id   AF-A0A7S7NPI4-F1
#
_cell.length_a   1.000
_cell.length_b   1.000
_cell.length_c   1.000
_cell.angle_alpha   90.00
_cell.angle_beta   90.00
_cell.angle_gamma   90.00
#
_symmetry.space_group_name_H-M   'P 1'
#
loop_
_entity.id
_entity.type
_entity.pdbx_description
1 polymer ?
#
loop_
_entity_poly.entity_id
_entity_poly.type
_entity_poly.pdbx_seq_one_letter_code
_entity_poly.pdbx_strand_id
1 'polypeptide(L)'
;MHNRVQAVLLVLLVLSLGLSGWLYVSQQRSGPALQARVGELEKSNQAAADKATALAKENEALRAQLAERGIEPAAAAPAHKSEGDGRRLDAIRDLAQAQTRLAAATATNADLQNRVRDLESARETLSLENKKLAATEAGVRDDFESTRRVVQAMEAELKTKNERLSQLETNLRHSRDELAGLQKKFGTSGDTANSLLEVNRRRETVVNSLQRRYRELTDQLRALAVRLDTQRDSPVTAAPDISRIQTAVQSAEDDLRQLLSLNTQAQSLTQKLGQK
;
A
#
# COMPACT_ATOMS: atom_id res chain seq x y z
N MET A 1 22.89 8.55 -4.71
CA MET A 1 23.34 7.85 -3.47
C MET A 1 22.24 7.02 -2.81
N HIS A 2 20.95 7.37 -2.92
CA HIS A 2 19.83 6.61 -2.32
C HIS A 2 19.73 5.12 -2.73
N ASN A 3 19.92 4.79 -4.02
CA ASN A 3 19.78 3.40 -4.49
C ASN A 3 20.84 2.44 -3.91
N ARG A 4 22.03 2.94 -3.57
CA ARG A 4 23.09 2.10 -2.96
C ARG A 4 22.75 1.76 -1.51
N VAL A 5 22.14 2.69 -0.77
CA VAL A 5 21.71 2.46 0.61
C VAL A 5 20.55 1.46 0.66
N GLN A 6 19.59 1.56 -0.26
CA GLN A 6 18.49 0.59 -0.36
C GLN A 6 18.96 -0.83 -0.71
N ALA A 7 19.93 -0.96 -1.64
CA ALA A 7 20.50 -2.26 -1.99
C ALA A 7 21.22 -2.92 -0.80
N VAL A 8 21.99 -2.15 -0.02
CA VAL A 8 22.68 -2.66 1.17
C VAL A 8 21.69 -3.09 2.25
N LEU A 9 20.60 -2.33 2.47
CA LEU A 9 19.56 -2.70 3.43
C LEU A 9 18.83 -4.00 3.06
N LEU A 10 18.52 -4.22 1.78
CA LEU A 10 17.89 -5.47 1.34
C LEU A 10 18.79 -6.68 1.53
N VAL A 11 20.09 -6.54 1.25
CA VAL A 11 21.06 -7.63 1.46
C VAL A 11 21.20 -7.97 2.94
N LEU A 12 21.24 -6.96 3.82
CA LEU A 12 21.28 -7.18 5.28
C LEU A 12 20.01 -7.85 5.81
N LEU A 13 18.84 -7.52 5.25
CA LEU A 13 17.57 -8.11 5.66
C LEU A 13 17.44 -9.58 5.22
N VAL A 14 17.92 -9.90 4.02
CA VAL A 14 17.97 -11.29 3.55
C VAL A 14 18.97 -12.12 4.37
N LEU A 15 20.11 -11.54 4.74
CA LEU A 15 21.10 -12.21 5.60
C LEU A 15 20.58 -12.45 7.02
N SER A 16 19.83 -11.51 7.61
CA SER A 16 19.26 -11.69 8.95
C SER A 16 18.13 -12.72 8.97
N LEU A 17 17.30 -12.77 7.91
CA LEU A 17 16.29 -13.82 7.74
C LEU A 17 16.93 -15.20 7.51
N GLY A 18 18.03 -15.27 6.75
CA GLY A 18 18.79 -16.52 6.57
C GLY A 18 19.41 -17.04 7.87
N LEU A 19 20.02 -16.16 8.66
CA LEU A 19 20.62 -16.49 9.97
C LEU A 19 19.59 -16.95 10.99
N SER A 20 18.44 -16.27 11.06
CA SER A 20 17.35 -16.66 11.97
C SER A 20 16.72 -18.00 11.59
N GLY A 21 16.49 -18.26 10.30
CA GLY A 21 16.03 -19.56 9.82
C GLY A 21 17.02 -20.70 10.11
N TRP A 22 18.32 -20.45 9.95
CA TRP A 22 19.36 -21.45 10.25
C TRP A 22 19.47 -21.75 11.75
N LEU A 23 19.35 -20.73 12.62
CA LEU A 23 19.31 -20.91 14.06
C LEU A 23 18.07 -21.70 14.51
N TYR A 24 16.90 -21.43 13.94
CA TYR A 24 15.68 -22.15 14.26
C TYR A 24 15.77 -23.65 13.89
N VAL A 25 16.27 -23.95 12.68
CA VAL A 25 16.43 -25.34 12.21
C VAL A 25 17.51 -26.09 13.02
N SER A 26 18.61 -25.41 13.40
CA SER A 26 19.65 -26.05 14.20
C SER A 26 19.16 -26.36 15.62
N GLN A 27 18.41 -25.45 16.24
CA GLN A 27 17.81 -25.66 17.56
C GLN A 27 16.78 -26.80 17.55
N GLN A 28 15.96 -26.89 16.51
CA GLN A 28 14.96 -27.95 16.36
C GLN A 28 15.61 -29.34 16.16
N ARG A 29 16.79 -29.40 15.51
CA ARG A 29 17.55 -30.65 15.36
C ARG A 29 18.29 -31.09 16.62
N SER A 30 18.61 -30.17 17.54
CA SER A 30 19.28 -30.51 18.81
C SER A 30 18.33 -31.12 19.85
N GLY A 31 17.02 -30.81 19.79
CA GLY A 31 16.00 -31.32 20.71
C GLY A 31 15.93 -32.85 20.83
N PRO A 32 15.81 -33.63 19.73
CA PRO A 32 15.68 -35.08 19.82
C PRO A 32 16.97 -35.77 20.33
N ALA A 33 18.15 -35.22 20.03
CA ALA A 33 19.42 -35.77 20.51
C ALA A 33 19.58 -35.61 22.03
N LEU A 34 19.10 -34.50 22.60
CA LEU A 34 19.08 -34.29 24.05
C LEU A 34 18.06 -35.19 24.74
N GLN A 35 16.86 -35.36 24.16
CA GLN A 35 15.85 -36.27 24.69
C GLN A 35 16.32 -37.74 24.69
N ALA A 36 17.03 -38.17 23.65
CA ALA A 36 17.61 -39.51 23.59
C ALA A 36 18.64 -39.74 24.70
N ARG A 37 19.50 -38.75 24.98
CA ARG A 37 20.49 -38.82 26.07
C ARG A 37 19.85 -38.84 27.45
N VAL A 38 18.77 -38.10 27.67
CA VAL A 38 18.01 -38.15 28.94
C VAL A 38 17.42 -39.54 29.14
N GLY A 39 16.79 -40.12 28.12
CA GLY A 39 16.23 -41.47 28.21
C GLY A 39 17.29 -42.57 28.41
N GLU A 40 18.50 -42.41 27.86
CA GLU A 40 19.61 -43.31 28.10
C GLU A 40 20.15 -43.22 29.53
N LEU A 41 20.27 -41.99 30.06
CA LEU A 41 20.65 -41.76 31.45
C LEU A 41 19.63 -42.34 32.44
N GLU A 42 18.33 -42.15 32.19
CA GLU A 42 17.26 -42.74 33.00
C GLU A 42 17.33 -44.27 33.03
N LYS A 43 17.55 -44.92 31.87
CA LYS A 43 17.73 -46.38 31.80
C LYS A 43 18.96 -46.85 32.55
N SER A 44 20.09 -46.14 32.44
CA SER A 44 21.30 -46.50 33.19
C SER A 44 21.12 -46.37 34.69
N ASN A 45 20.35 -45.38 35.14
CA ASN A 45 20.08 -45.14 36.56
C ASN A 45 19.11 -46.20 37.12
N GLN A 46 18.08 -46.57 36.35
CA GLN A 46 17.22 -47.71 36.67
C GLN A 46 18.03 -49.02 36.78
N ALA A 47 18.89 -49.31 35.81
CA ALA A 47 19.73 -50.50 35.85
C ALA A 47 20.72 -50.52 37.04
N ALA A 48 21.21 -49.35 37.46
CA ALA A 48 22.04 -49.23 38.66
C ALA A 48 21.24 -49.46 39.95
N ALA A 49 20.02 -48.93 40.02
CA ALA A 49 19.10 -49.16 41.14
C ALA A 49 18.72 -50.65 41.25
N ASP A 50 18.41 -51.30 40.14
CA ASP A 50 18.08 -52.73 40.10
C ASP A 50 19.26 -53.58 40.58
N LYS A 51 20.49 -53.27 40.14
CA LYS A 51 21.70 -53.93 40.64
C LYS A 51 21.91 -53.72 42.13
N ALA A 52 21.66 -52.52 42.65
CA ALA A 52 21.77 -52.24 44.07
C ALA A 52 20.77 -53.06 44.89
N THR A 53 19.52 -53.19 44.43
CA THR A 53 18.52 -54.02 45.11
C THR A 53 18.84 -55.52 45.02
N ALA A 54 19.39 -55.99 43.90
CA ALA A 54 19.83 -57.37 43.74
C ALA A 54 20.98 -57.71 44.71
N LEU A 55 22.00 -56.85 44.79
CA LEU A 55 23.12 -57.02 45.73
C LEU A 55 22.69 -56.91 47.20
N ALA A 56 21.68 -56.10 47.51
CA ALA A 56 21.11 -56.02 48.85
C ALA A 56 20.41 -57.34 49.24
N LYS A 57 19.61 -57.91 48.32
CA LYS A 57 18.97 -59.22 48.52
C LYS A 57 19.99 -60.35 48.62
N GLU A 58 21.05 -60.31 47.82
CA GLU A 58 22.14 -61.29 47.90
C GLU A 58 22.87 -61.20 49.25
N ASN A 59 23.16 -59.98 49.73
CA ASN A 59 23.71 -59.77 51.08
C ASN A 59 22.80 -60.33 52.17
N GLU A 60 21.50 -60.12 52.05
CA GLU A 60 20.50 -60.64 53.00
C GLU A 60 20.43 -62.17 52.96
N ALA A 61 20.44 -62.76 51.76
CA ALA A 61 20.50 -64.21 51.58
C ALA A 61 21.79 -64.82 52.14
N LEU A 62 22.94 -64.18 51.92
CA LEU A 62 24.22 -64.61 52.50
C LEU A 62 24.21 -64.50 54.02
N ARG A 63 23.62 -63.45 54.60
CA ARG A 63 23.41 -63.33 56.05
C ARG A 63 22.51 -64.44 56.59
N ALA A 64 21.44 -64.79 55.89
CA ALA A 64 20.56 -65.89 56.25
C ALA A 64 21.28 -67.25 56.18
N GLN A 65 22.08 -67.49 55.14
CA GLN A 65 22.90 -68.71 55.00
C GLN A 65 23.98 -68.83 56.09
N LEU A 66 24.57 -67.71 56.51
CA LEU A 66 25.52 -67.68 57.62
C LEU A 66 24.84 -67.99 58.97
N ALA A 67 23.63 -67.45 59.18
CA ALA A 67 22.81 -67.76 60.35
C ALA A 67 22.40 -69.24 60.40
N GLU A 68 22.02 -69.83 59.25
CA GLU A 68 21.64 -71.25 59.13
C GLU A 68 22.82 -72.20 59.37
N ARG A 69 24.05 -71.78 59.04
CA ARG A 69 25.30 -72.50 59.41
C ARG A 69 25.71 -72.31 60.88
N GLY A 70 24.89 -71.64 61.70
CA GLY A 70 25.15 -71.43 63.12
C GLY A 70 26.28 -70.44 63.40
N ILE A 71 26.64 -69.59 62.42
CA ILE A 71 27.62 -68.52 62.60
C ILE A 71 26.82 -67.24 62.88
N GLU A 72 26.51 -66.99 64.15
CA GLU A 72 26.03 -65.68 64.58
C GLU A 72 27.05 -64.60 64.18
N PRO A 73 26.62 -63.41 63.70
CA PRO A 73 27.53 -62.28 63.54
C PRO A 73 28.04 -61.93 64.94
N ALA A 74 29.29 -62.30 65.22
CA ALA A 74 29.91 -62.13 66.53
C ALA A 74 29.78 -60.67 66.99
N ALA A 75 28.93 -60.45 67.99
CA ALA A 75 29.01 -59.28 68.84
C ALA A 75 30.43 -59.23 69.43
N ALA A 76 31.11 -58.10 69.27
CA ALA A 76 32.48 -57.93 69.72
C ALA A 76 32.61 -58.20 71.23
N ALA A 77 33.17 -59.35 71.58
CA ALA A 77 33.54 -59.74 72.94
C ALA A 77 35.07 -59.68 73.13
N PRO A 78 35.58 -59.40 74.35
CA PRO A 78 36.93 -58.88 74.55
C PRO A 78 38.02 -59.97 74.68
N ALA A 79 39.12 -59.72 73.96
CA ALA A 79 40.53 -59.89 74.35
C ALA A 79 41.00 -61.20 75.04
N HIS A 80 41.39 -62.22 74.26
CA HIS A 80 42.49 -63.11 74.68
C HIS A 80 43.84 -62.52 74.20
N LYS A 81 44.77 -62.35 75.14
CA LYS A 81 46.07 -61.70 74.95
C LYS A 81 47.06 -62.63 74.23
N SER A 82 47.84 -62.00 73.34
CA SER A 82 49.09 -62.42 72.65
C SER A 82 49.06 -62.99 71.21
N GLU A 83 47.89 -63.21 70.58
CA GLU A 83 47.77 -63.26 69.09
C GLU A 83 46.72 -62.27 68.55
N GLY A 84 45.89 -61.70 69.44
CA GLY A 84 44.82 -60.77 69.08
C GLY A 84 45.27 -59.33 68.81
N ASP A 85 46.48 -58.94 69.18
CA ASP A 85 46.93 -57.54 69.05
C ASP A 85 47.21 -57.14 67.60
N GLY A 86 47.71 -58.07 66.76
CA GLY A 86 47.84 -57.85 65.31
C GLY A 86 46.48 -57.68 64.62
N ARG A 87 45.53 -58.58 64.90
CA ARG A 87 44.16 -58.50 64.36
C ARG A 87 43.39 -57.25 64.83
N ARG A 88 43.68 -56.76 66.05
CA ARG A 88 43.11 -55.51 66.56
C ARG A 88 43.68 -54.28 65.86
N LEU A 89 44.98 -54.26 65.60
CA LEU A 89 45.61 -53.18 64.84
C LEU A 89 45.10 -53.16 63.39
N ASP A 90 44.94 -54.32 62.76
CA ASP A 90 44.33 -54.44 61.43
C ASP A 90 42.87 -53.96 61.43
N ALA A 91 42.07 -54.37 62.42
CA ALA A 91 40.68 -53.90 62.57
C ALA A 91 40.58 -52.38 62.82
N ILE A 92 41.53 -51.79 63.57
CA ILE A 92 41.60 -50.33 63.77
C ILE A 92 41.96 -49.63 62.46
N ARG A 93 42.86 -50.21 61.66
CA ARG A 93 43.24 -49.67 60.35
C ARG A 93 42.08 -49.70 59.36
N ASP A 94 41.34 -50.80 59.32
CA ASP A 94 40.15 -50.96 58.49
C ASP A 94 39.04 -49.99 58.91
N LEU A 95 38.86 -49.79 60.22
CA LEU A 95 37.91 -48.82 60.76
C LEU A 95 38.32 -47.38 60.41
N ALA A 96 39.60 -47.03 60.53
CA ALA A 96 40.11 -45.72 60.12
C ALA A 96 39.96 -45.49 58.61
N GLN A 97 40.17 -46.54 57.79
CA GLN A 97 39.95 -46.47 56.35
C GLN A 97 38.45 -46.33 56.01
N ALA A 98 37.57 -47.04 56.71
CA ALA A 98 36.13 -46.92 56.56
C ALA A 98 35.64 -45.52 56.97
N GLN A 99 36.15 -44.96 58.07
CA GLN A 99 35.87 -43.58 58.49
C GLN A 99 36.33 -42.57 57.44
N THR A 100 37.52 -42.74 56.87
CA THR A 100 38.04 -41.87 55.81
C THR A 100 37.16 -41.95 54.55
N ARG A 101 36.72 -43.16 54.15
CA ARG A 101 35.81 -43.37 53.02
C ARG A 101 34.43 -42.75 53.28
N LEU A 102 33.91 -42.87 54.50
CA LEU A 102 32.63 -42.28 54.89
C LEU A 102 32.72 -40.75 54.86
N ALA A 103 33.80 -40.16 55.41
CA ALA A 103 34.04 -38.72 55.34
C ALA A 103 34.13 -38.24 53.88
N ALA A 104 34.88 -38.94 53.03
CA ALA A 104 34.96 -38.63 51.60
C ALA A 104 33.60 -38.73 50.90
N ALA A 105 32.81 -39.77 51.17
CA ALA A 105 31.47 -39.95 50.62
C ALA A 105 30.47 -38.88 51.11
N THR A 106 30.59 -38.43 52.37
CA THR A 106 29.77 -37.31 52.87
C THR A 106 30.13 -35.99 52.21
N ALA A 107 31.42 -35.75 51.95
CA ALA A 107 31.87 -34.57 51.24
C ALA A 107 31.41 -34.54 49.77
N THR A 108 31.47 -35.68 49.07
CA THR A 108 30.95 -35.77 47.69
C THR A 108 29.44 -35.63 47.64
N ASN A 109 28.70 -36.20 48.60
CA ASN A 109 27.25 -36.00 48.69
C ASN A 109 26.90 -34.52 48.93
N ALA A 110 27.66 -33.81 49.78
CA ALA A 110 27.45 -32.38 49.99
C ALA A 110 27.73 -31.57 48.71
N ASP A 111 28.80 -31.89 47.96
CA ASP A 111 29.11 -31.23 46.67
C ASP A 111 28.00 -31.48 45.64
N LEU A 112 27.53 -32.73 45.51
CA LEU A 112 26.43 -33.08 44.61
C LEU A 112 25.13 -32.38 44.99
N GLN A 113 24.81 -32.28 46.27
CA GLN A 113 23.63 -31.54 46.74
C GLN A 113 23.70 -30.05 46.40
N ASN A 114 24.89 -29.44 46.53
CA ASN A 114 25.08 -28.04 46.13
C ASN A 114 24.93 -27.86 44.62
N ARG A 115 25.53 -28.75 43.81
CA ARG A 115 25.36 -28.72 42.35
C ARG A 115 23.91 -28.89 41.92
N VAL A 116 23.15 -29.76 42.59
CA VAL A 116 21.72 -29.94 42.30
C VAL A 116 20.96 -28.64 42.57
N ARG A 117 21.20 -27.98 43.71
CA ARG A 117 20.58 -26.67 44.02
C ARG A 117 20.97 -25.58 43.01
N ASP A 118 22.23 -25.53 42.61
CA ASP A 118 22.70 -24.58 41.60
C ASP A 118 22.01 -24.81 40.25
N LEU A 119 21.93 -26.06 39.81
CA LEU A 119 21.23 -26.44 38.57
C LEU A 119 19.73 -26.18 38.63
N GLU A 120 19.09 -26.40 39.78
CA GLU A 120 17.68 -26.06 39.99
C GLU A 120 17.46 -24.54 39.87
N SER A 121 18.29 -23.72 40.51
CA SER A 121 18.20 -22.26 40.40
C SER A 121 18.44 -21.75 38.97
N ALA A 122 19.40 -22.36 38.25
CA ALA A 122 19.68 -22.03 36.86
C ALA A 122 18.50 -22.41 35.96
N ARG A 123 17.87 -23.57 36.21
CA ARG A 123 16.68 -24.01 35.48
C ARG A 123 15.50 -23.07 35.70
N GLU A 124 15.28 -22.60 36.93
CA GLU A 124 14.23 -21.62 37.24
C GLU A 124 14.48 -20.29 36.52
N THR A 125 15.72 -19.79 36.55
CA THR A 125 16.12 -18.56 35.86
C THR A 125 15.87 -18.68 34.36
N LEU A 126 16.35 -19.76 33.72
CA LEU A 126 16.12 -20.01 32.30
C LEU A 126 14.63 -20.16 31.96
N SER A 127 13.82 -20.73 32.87
CA SER A 127 12.38 -20.83 32.67
C SER A 127 11.70 -19.46 32.66
N LEU A 128 12.11 -18.56 33.57
CA LEU A 128 11.60 -17.19 33.62
C LEU A 128 12.02 -16.39 32.38
N GLU A 129 13.28 -16.52 31.96
CA GLU A 129 13.76 -15.87 30.74
C GLU A 129 13.03 -16.35 29.49
N ASN A 130 12.80 -17.67 29.35
CA ASN A 130 12.02 -18.22 28.24
C ASN A 130 10.59 -17.67 28.23
N LYS A 131 9.93 -17.56 29.39
CA LYS A 131 8.60 -16.94 29.48
C LYS A 131 8.61 -15.48 29.06
N LYS A 132 9.63 -14.73 29.48
CA LYS A 132 9.80 -13.32 29.08
C LYS A 132 10.04 -13.19 27.58
N LEU A 133 10.91 -14.01 27.01
CA LEU A 133 11.19 -14.02 25.57
C LEU A 133 9.93 -14.37 24.76
N ALA A 134 9.18 -15.39 25.17
CA ALA A 134 7.92 -15.75 24.54
C ALA A 134 6.89 -14.60 24.59
N ALA A 135 6.80 -13.88 25.71
CA ALA A 135 5.93 -12.71 25.82
C ALA A 135 6.38 -11.56 24.90
N THR A 136 7.69 -11.31 24.78
CA THR A 136 8.21 -10.29 23.85
C THR A 136 8.01 -10.68 22.39
N GLU A 137 8.17 -11.96 22.06
CA GLU A 137 7.94 -12.48 20.71
C GLU A 137 6.46 -12.34 20.32
N ALA A 138 5.54 -12.64 21.24
CA ALA A 138 4.11 -12.40 21.03
C ALA A 138 3.82 -10.91 20.80
N GLY A 139 4.38 -10.02 21.62
CA GLY A 139 4.21 -8.57 21.44
C GLY A 139 4.70 -8.06 20.08
N VAL A 140 5.88 -8.50 19.64
CA VAL A 140 6.42 -8.12 18.32
C VAL A 140 5.57 -8.67 17.17
N ARG A 141 4.99 -9.88 17.33
CA ARG A 141 4.04 -10.42 16.35
C ARG A 141 2.77 -9.59 16.26
N ASP A 142 2.21 -9.20 17.39
CA ASP A 142 1.01 -8.34 17.43
C ASP A 142 1.27 -6.97 16.79
N ASP A 143 2.44 -6.37 17.06
CA ASP A 143 2.87 -5.11 16.43
C ASP A 143 3.04 -5.25 14.91
N PHE A 144 3.60 -6.37 14.46
CA PHE A 144 3.76 -6.66 13.04
C PHE A 144 2.40 -6.83 12.35
N GLU A 145 1.46 -7.56 12.97
CA GLU A 145 0.10 -7.70 12.46
C GLU A 145 -0.63 -6.36 12.40
N SER A 146 -0.51 -5.54 13.46
CA SER A 146 -1.08 -4.19 13.52
C SER A 146 -0.54 -3.30 12.39
N THR A 147 0.78 -3.26 12.23
CA THR A 147 1.45 -2.51 11.16
C THR A 147 1.01 -2.99 9.78
N ARG A 148 0.89 -4.32 9.59
CA ARG A 148 0.39 -4.90 8.34
C ARG A 148 -1.04 -4.45 8.03
N ARG A 149 -1.93 -4.37 9.03
CA ARG A 149 -3.30 -3.86 8.85
C ARG A 149 -3.30 -2.38 8.46
N VAL A 150 -2.43 -1.56 9.07
CA VAL A 150 -2.27 -0.14 8.72
C VAL A 150 -1.80 0.02 7.27
N VAL A 151 -0.80 -0.76 6.85
CA VAL A 151 -0.31 -0.72 5.45
C VAL A 151 -1.43 -1.09 4.47
N GLN A 152 -2.21 -2.14 4.76
CA GLN A 152 -3.35 -2.52 3.91
C GLN A 152 -4.42 -1.42 3.84
N ALA A 153 -4.71 -0.77 4.96
CA ALA A 153 -5.65 0.36 5.00
C ALA A 153 -5.13 1.55 4.17
N MET A 154 -3.84 1.87 4.27
CA MET A 154 -3.20 2.93 3.48
C MET A 154 -3.21 2.62 1.98
N GLU A 155 -2.93 1.37 1.59
CA GLU A 155 -3.00 0.92 0.19
C GLU A 155 -4.42 1.07 -0.38
N ALA A 156 -5.43 0.69 0.39
CA ALA A 156 -6.84 0.86 0.00
C ALA A 156 -7.22 2.35 -0.13
N GLU A 157 -6.75 3.21 0.78
CA GLU A 157 -6.99 4.65 0.72
C GLU A 157 -6.29 5.28 -0.49
N LEU A 158 -5.04 4.91 -0.77
CA LEU A 158 -4.29 5.37 -1.94
C LEU A 158 -4.99 4.98 -3.24
N LYS A 159 -5.47 3.73 -3.34
CA LYS A 159 -6.26 3.27 -4.50
C LYS A 159 -7.53 4.11 -4.68
N THR A 160 -8.28 4.34 -3.60
CA THR A 160 -9.50 5.16 -3.62
C THR A 160 -9.22 6.60 -4.04
N LYS A 161 -8.13 7.21 -3.53
CA LYS A 161 -7.71 8.56 -3.92
C LYS A 161 -7.29 8.63 -5.39
N ASN A 162 -6.60 7.60 -5.89
CA ASN A 162 -6.20 7.54 -7.29
C ASN A 162 -7.41 7.41 -8.23
N GLU A 163 -8.40 6.59 -7.86
CA GLU A 163 -9.68 6.50 -8.59
C GLU A 163 -10.38 7.87 -8.62
N ARG A 164 -10.48 8.58 -7.48
CA ARG A 164 -11.05 9.94 -7.42
C ARG A 164 -10.28 10.94 -8.29
N LEU A 165 -8.95 10.89 -8.29
CA LEU A 165 -8.12 11.76 -9.15
C LEU A 165 -8.42 11.49 -10.63
N SER A 166 -8.50 10.24 -11.05
CA SER A 166 -8.84 9.89 -12.45
C SER A 166 -10.23 10.39 -12.86
N GLN A 167 -11.21 10.34 -11.96
CA GLN A 167 -12.55 10.89 -12.18
C GLN A 167 -12.52 12.42 -12.32
N LEU A 168 -11.78 13.10 -11.44
CA LEU A 168 -11.61 14.57 -11.51
C LEU A 168 -10.90 15.00 -12.80
N GLU A 169 -9.87 14.27 -13.24
CA GLU A 169 -9.20 14.53 -14.52
C GLU A 169 -10.15 14.36 -15.71
N THR A 170 -11.00 13.34 -15.68
CA THR A 170 -12.01 13.09 -16.72
C THR A 170 -13.05 14.22 -16.75
N ASN A 171 -13.56 14.63 -15.59
CA ASN A 171 -14.51 15.74 -15.47
C ASN A 171 -13.90 17.07 -15.92
N LEU A 172 -12.62 17.30 -15.61
CA LEU A 172 -11.92 18.50 -16.04
C LEU A 172 -11.72 18.53 -17.56
N ARG A 173 -11.36 17.39 -18.17
CA ARG A 173 -11.29 17.27 -19.64
C ARG A 173 -12.66 17.55 -20.27
N HIS A 174 -13.71 16.94 -19.73
CA HIS A 174 -15.07 17.15 -20.22
C HIS A 174 -15.49 18.62 -20.14
N SER A 175 -15.25 19.29 -19.01
CA SER A 175 -15.55 20.72 -18.85
C SER A 175 -14.74 21.60 -19.83
N ARG A 176 -13.48 21.25 -20.12
CA ARG A 176 -12.68 21.96 -21.14
C ARG A 176 -13.26 21.76 -22.54
N ASP A 177 -13.70 20.55 -22.87
CA ASP A 177 -14.32 20.26 -24.16
C ASP A 177 -15.66 21.01 -24.32
N GLU A 178 -16.47 21.07 -23.25
CA GLU A 178 -17.70 21.88 -23.23
C GLU A 178 -17.42 23.37 -23.41
N LEU A 179 -16.42 23.92 -22.71
CA LEU A 179 -16.00 25.31 -22.86
C LEU A 179 -15.51 25.62 -24.27
N ALA A 180 -14.70 24.73 -24.87
CA ALA A 180 -14.25 24.88 -26.25
C ALA A 180 -15.43 24.82 -27.24
N GLY A 181 -16.39 23.92 -27.00
CA GLY A 181 -17.64 23.83 -27.76
C GLY A 181 -18.47 25.10 -27.66
N LEU A 182 -18.64 25.65 -26.45
CA LEU A 182 -19.34 26.91 -26.21
C LEU A 182 -18.62 28.09 -26.87
N GLN A 183 -17.29 28.21 -26.72
CA GLN A 183 -16.52 29.25 -27.39
C GLN A 183 -16.69 29.21 -28.91
N LYS A 184 -16.68 28.01 -29.51
CA LYS A 184 -16.94 27.85 -30.95
C LYS A 184 -18.36 28.31 -31.32
N LYS A 185 -19.36 27.95 -30.53
CA LYS A 185 -20.75 28.41 -30.73
C LYS A 185 -20.86 29.94 -30.63
N PHE A 186 -20.25 30.55 -29.61
CA PHE A 186 -20.21 32.01 -29.43
C PHE A 186 -19.48 32.71 -30.58
N GLY A 187 -18.32 32.20 -31.00
CA GLY A 187 -17.58 32.74 -32.15
C GLY A 187 -18.44 32.76 -33.42
N THR A 188 -19.06 31.63 -33.76
CA THR A 188 -19.94 31.57 -34.94
C THR A 188 -21.17 32.48 -34.83
N SER A 189 -21.67 32.73 -33.61
CA SER A 189 -22.81 33.62 -33.38
C SER A 189 -22.39 35.08 -33.55
N GLY A 190 -21.20 35.46 -33.08
CA GLY A 190 -20.59 36.76 -33.31
C GLY A 190 -20.41 37.05 -34.79
N ASP A 191 -19.88 36.09 -35.57
CA ASP A 191 -19.71 36.24 -37.02
C ASP A 191 -21.05 36.45 -37.74
N THR A 192 -22.11 35.72 -37.34
CA THR A 192 -23.45 35.92 -37.90
C THR A 192 -24.06 37.27 -37.53
N ALA A 193 -23.85 37.74 -36.30
CA ALA A 193 -24.33 39.06 -35.86
C ALA A 193 -23.61 40.20 -36.60
N ASN A 194 -22.29 40.11 -36.76
CA ASN A 194 -21.51 41.06 -37.55
C ASN A 194 -21.94 41.08 -39.02
N SER A 195 -22.22 39.91 -39.59
CA SER A 195 -22.74 39.80 -40.97
C SER A 195 -24.12 40.46 -41.11
N LEU A 196 -24.99 40.34 -40.10
CA LEU A 196 -26.29 41.03 -40.10
C LEU A 196 -26.14 42.56 -40.05
N LEU A 197 -25.25 43.07 -39.18
CA LEU A 197 -24.98 44.51 -39.09
C LEU A 197 -24.46 45.06 -40.42
N GLU A 198 -23.55 44.33 -41.07
CA GLU A 198 -23.01 44.70 -42.38
C GLU A 198 -24.10 44.69 -43.48
N VAL A 199 -24.96 43.67 -43.52
CA VAL A 199 -26.10 43.64 -44.44
C VAL A 199 -27.05 44.82 -44.19
N ASN A 200 -27.30 45.16 -42.93
CA ASN A 200 -28.18 46.28 -42.58
C ASN A 200 -27.59 47.62 -43.03
N ARG A 201 -26.29 47.84 -42.81
CA ARG A 201 -25.56 49.03 -43.31
C ARG A 201 -25.63 49.14 -44.84
N ARG A 202 -25.50 48.03 -45.56
CA ARG A 202 -25.65 48.00 -47.03
C ARG A 202 -27.08 48.32 -47.45
N ARG A 203 -28.09 47.77 -46.77
CA ARG A 203 -29.50 48.09 -47.03
C ARG A 203 -29.77 49.57 -46.84
N GLU A 204 -29.30 50.17 -45.75
CA GLU A 204 -29.45 51.61 -45.51
C GLU A 204 -28.81 52.44 -46.62
N THR A 205 -27.61 52.05 -47.09
CA THR A 205 -26.93 52.71 -48.20
C THR A 205 -27.75 52.65 -49.49
N VAL A 206 -28.30 51.49 -49.83
CA VAL A 206 -29.14 51.28 -51.04
C VAL A 206 -30.48 52.01 -50.91
N VAL A 207 -31.11 52.03 -49.73
CA VAL A 207 -32.35 52.79 -49.49
C VAL A 207 -32.11 54.29 -49.67
N ASN A 208 -30.99 54.80 -49.15
CA ASN A 208 -30.60 56.20 -49.32
C ASN A 208 -30.32 56.55 -50.79
N SER A 209 -29.67 55.65 -51.56
CA SER A 209 -29.47 55.85 -53.00
C SER A 209 -30.81 55.87 -53.75
N LEU A 210 -31.69 54.91 -53.47
CA LEU A 210 -33.05 54.84 -54.01
C LEU A 210 -33.84 56.12 -53.72
N GLN A 211 -33.81 56.62 -52.48
CA GLN A 211 -34.51 57.85 -52.11
C GLN A 211 -33.99 59.06 -52.89
N ARG A 212 -32.66 59.18 -53.06
CA ARG A 212 -32.06 60.25 -53.85
C ARG A 212 -32.45 60.15 -55.32
N ARG A 213 -32.41 58.95 -55.90
CA ARG A 213 -32.82 58.70 -57.30
C ARG A 213 -34.30 58.96 -57.52
N TYR A 214 -35.18 58.58 -56.58
CA TYR A 214 -36.62 58.88 -56.68
C TYR A 214 -36.90 60.38 -56.68
N ARG A 215 -36.19 61.16 -55.86
CA ARG A 215 -36.28 62.63 -55.89
C ARG A 215 -35.79 63.17 -57.23
N GLU A 216 -34.63 62.72 -57.70
CA GLU A 216 -34.08 63.13 -58.99
C GLU A 216 -35.02 62.77 -60.16
N LEU A 217 -35.62 61.57 -60.15
CA LEU A 217 -36.61 61.13 -61.13
C LEU A 217 -37.86 62.03 -61.11
N THR A 218 -38.32 62.40 -59.91
CA THR A 218 -39.47 63.30 -59.72
C THR A 218 -39.17 64.70 -60.26
N ASP A 219 -37.97 65.21 -59.99
CA ASP A 219 -37.50 66.50 -60.49
C ASP A 219 -37.35 66.49 -62.02
N GLN A 220 -36.81 65.41 -62.58
CA GLN A 220 -36.70 65.20 -64.04
C GLN A 220 -38.07 65.09 -64.72
N LEU A 221 -39.03 64.36 -64.13
CA LEU A 221 -40.40 64.26 -64.64
C LEU A 221 -41.13 65.60 -64.58
N ARG A 222 -40.95 66.37 -63.50
CA ARG A 222 -41.52 67.72 -63.38
C ARG A 222 -40.89 68.66 -64.41
N ALA A 223 -39.57 68.62 -64.58
CA ALA A 223 -38.88 69.43 -65.58
C ALA A 223 -39.33 69.09 -67.01
N LEU A 224 -39.48 67.79 -67.31
CA LEU A 224 -40.01 67.32 -68.59
C LEU A 224 -41.46 67.78 -68.82
N ALA A 225 -42.31 67.72 -67.79
CA ALA A 225 -43.70 68.18 -67.88
C ALA A 225 -43.79 69.69 -68.16
N VAL A 226 -43.02 70.51 -67.44
CA VAL A 226 -42.95 71.97 -67.67
C VAL A 226 -42.40 72.27 -69.07
N ARG A 227 -41.42 71.49 -69.53
CA ARG A 227 -40.84 71.66 -70.86
C ARG A 227 -41.80 71.26 -71.98
N LEU A 228 -42.57 70.19 -71.81
CA LEU A 228 -43.63 69.80 -72.75
C LEU A 228 -44.75 70.86 -72.84
N ASP A 229 -45.10 71.47 -71.71
CA ASP A 229 -46.12 72.52 -71.64
C ASP A 229 -45.66 73.82 -72.33
N THR A 230 -44.37 74.14 -72.22
CA THR A 230 -43.76 75.36 -72.81
C THR A 230 -43.28 75.20 -74.25
N GLN A 231 -42.98 74.00 -74.73
CA GLN A 231 -42.50 73.71 -76.11
C GLN A 231 -43.50 72.89 -76.94
N ARG A 232 -44.77 73.31 -76.95
CA ARG A 232 -45.88 72.60 -77.62
C ARG A 232 -45.68 72.38 -79.13
N ASP A 233 -44.80 73.18 -79.78
CA ASP A 233 -44.59 73.18 -81.23
C ASP A 233 -43.25 72.56 -81.72
N SER A 234 -42.38 72.04 -80.83
CA SER A 234 -41.12 71.42 -81.26
C SER A 234 -40.80 70.12 -80.49
N PRO A 235 -41.15 68.93 -81.03
CA PRO A 235 -41.01 67.65 -80.33
C PRO A 235 -39.56 67.13 -80.22
N VAL A 236 -38.61 67.72 -80.95
CA VAL A 236 -37.22 67.22 -81.02
C VAL A 236 -36.43 67.49 -79.72
N THR A 237 -36.86 68.45 -78.90
CA THR A 237 -36.15 68.87 -77.69
C THR A 237 -36.40 67.99 -76.45
N ALA A 238 -37.43 67.14 -76.44
CA ALA A 238 -37.78 66.29 -75.28
C ALA A 238 -37.06 64.93 -75.23
N ALA A 239 -36.51 64.45 -76.36
CA ALA A 239 -35.81 63.17 -76.48
C ALA A 239 -34.67 62.92 -75.46
N PRO A 240 -33.76 63.88 -75.16
CA PRO A 240 -32.67 63.62 -74.22
C PRO A 240 -33.13 63.47 -72.77
N ASP A 241 -34.24 64.10 -72.38
CA ASP A 241 -34.79 64.01 -71.03
C ASP A 241 -35.44 62.65 -70.79
N ILE A 242 -36.11 62.10 -71.81
CA ILE A 242 -36.68 60.73 -71.78
C ILE A 242 -35.58 59.69 -71.57
N SER A 243 -34.45 59.80 -72.27
CA SER A 243 -33.32 58.87 -72.10
C SER A 243 -32.69 58.96 -70.69
N ARG A 244 -32.63 60.15 -70.09
CA ARG A 244 -32.15 60.35 -68.71
C ARG A 244 -33.08 59.70 -67.69
N ILE A 245 -34.40 59.89 -67.87
CA ILE A 245 -35.41 59.26 -67.03
C ILE A 245 -35.33 57.73 -67.16
N GLN A 246 -35.23 57.19 -68.38
CA GLN A 246 -35.05 55.74 -68.59
C GLN A 246 -33.81 55.20 -67.89
N THR A 247 -32.67 55.91 -67.97
CA THR A 247 -31.44 55.51 -67.28
C THR A 247 -31.60 55.54 -65.76
N ALA A 248 -32.28 56.56 -65.23
CA ALA A 248 -32.57 56.68 -63.80
C ALA A 248 -33.53 55.60 -63.30
N VAL A 249 -34.57 55.24 -64.08
CA VAL A 249 -35.47 54.12 -63.79
C VAL A 249 -34.69 52.81 -63.78
N GLN A 250 -33.91 52.52 -64.82
CA GLN A 250 -33.13 51.28 -64.91
C GLN A 250 -32.19 51.12 -63.71
N SER A 251 -31.52 52.21 -63.31
CA SER A 251 -30.64 52.15 -62.15
C SER A 251 -31.40 52.05 -60.82
N ALA A 252 -32.63 52.57 -60.72
CA ALA A 252 -33.49 52.36 -59.55
C ALA A 252 -34.01 50.91 -59.48
N GLU A 253 -34.29 50.27 -60.62
CA GLU A 253 -34.63 48.85 -60.69
C GLU A 253 -33.46 47.97 -60.24
N ASP A 254 -32.23 48.30 -60.64
CA ASP A 254 -31.02 47.60 -60.18
C ASP A 254 -30.82 47.75 -58.66
N ASP A 255 -30.99 48.96 -58.12
CA ASP A 255 -30.95 49.20 -56.67
C ASP A 255 -32.06 48.38 -55.93
N LEU A 256 -33.27 48.26 -56.50
CA LEU A 256 -34.36 47.43 -55.93
C LEU A 256 -34.03 45.93 -55.94
N ARG A 257 -33.44 45.43 -57.04
CA ARG A 257 -32.96 44.04 -57.13
C ARG A 257 -31.88 43.77 -56.08
N GLN A 258 -30.97 44.72 -55.88
CA GLN A 258 -29.95 44.65 -54.83
C GLN A 258 -30.56 44.67 -53.43
N LEU A 259 -31.57 45.49 -53.19
CA LEU A 259 -32.28 45.53 -51.90
C LEU A 259 -32.98 44.21 -51.60
N LEU A 260 -33.64 43.60 -52.59
CA LEU A 260 -34.30 42.30 -52.45
C LEU A 260 -33.28 41.19 -52.12
N SER A 261 -32.13 41.17 -52.80
CA SER A 261 -31.08 40.17 -52.51
C SER A 261 -30.53 40.34 -51.09
N LEU A 262 -30.25 41.57 -50.64
CA LEU A 262 -29.83 41.84 -49.26
C LEU A 262 -30.89 41.45 -48.23
N ASN A 263 -32.19 41.61 -48.54
CA ASN A 263 -33.27 41.22 -47.64
C ASN A 263 -33.35 39.69 -47.48
N THR A 264 -33.23 38.93 -48.57
CA THR A 264 -33.16 37.45 -48.50
C THR A 264 -31.93 36.98 -47.71
N GLN A 265 -30.79 37.64 -47.88
CA GLN A 265 -29.58 37.36 -47.13
C GLN A 265 -29.79 37.61 -45.62
N ALA A 266 -30.40 38.75 -45.25
CA ALA A 266 -30.73 39.06 -43.87
C ALA A 266 -31.68 38.04 -43.23
N GLN A 267 -32.71 37.60 -43.96
CA GLN A 267 -33.63 36.55 -43.50
C GLN A 267 -32.90 35.23 -43.24
N SER A 268 -32.02 34.82 -44.16
CA SER A 268 -31.22 33.59 -43.99
C SER A 268 -30.29 33.66 -42.78
N LEU A 269 -29.68 34.82 -42.51
CA LEU A 269 -28.83 35.04 -41.34
C LEU A 269 -29.64 35.06 -40.04
N THR A 270 -30.83 35.66 -40.06
CA THR A 270 -31.75 35.68 -38.91
C THR A 270 -32.22 34.28 -38.55
N GLN A 271 -32.57 33.46 -39.56
CA GLN A 271 -32.91 32.05 -39.36
C GLN A 271 -31.73 31.24 -38.78
N LYS A 272 -30.51 31.49 -39.26
CA LYS A 272 -29.29 30.85 -38.72
C LYS A 272 -28.99 31.23 -37.27
N LEU A 273 -29.40 32.42 -36.83
CA LEU A 273 -29.32 32.86 -35.44
C LEU A 273 -30.43 32.25 -34.56
N GLY A 274 -31.65 32.13 -35.08
CA GLY A 274 -32.79 31.58 -34.35
C GLY A 274 -32.82 30.04 -34.23
N GLN A 275 -32.04 29.33 -35.05
CA GLN A 275 -31.96 27.85 -35.04
C GLN A 275 -30.86 27.28 -34.12
N LYS A 276 -30.12 28.11 -33.38
CA LYS A 276 -29.01 27.68 -32.50
C LYS A 276 -29.32 27.89 -31.03
#